data_AF-A0A934GLZ9-F1
#
_entry.id   AF-A0A934GLZ9-F1
#
_cell.length_a   1.000
_cell.length_b   1.000
_cell.length_c   1.000
_cell.angle_alpha   90.00
_cell.angle_beta   90.00
_cell.angle_gamma   90.00
#
_symmetry.space_group_name_H-M   'P 1'
#
loop_
_entity.id
_entity.type
_entity.pdbx_description
1 polymer ?
#
loop_
_entity_poly.entity_id
_entity_poly.type
_entity_poly.pdbx_seq_one_letter_code
_entity_poly.pdbx_strand_id
1 'polypeptide(L)' 'MPAKPATPKVSSEQRRHYIEVAAYFIAERNGFAPDSVLDHWVQAEAEIDRLLREGKLNT' A
#
# COMPACT_ATOMS: atom_id res chain seq x y z
N MET A 1 13.94 9.87 -23.31
CA MET A 1 12.77 10.58 -23.87
C MET A 1 11.88 11.04 -22.71
N PRO A 2 11.38 12.28 -22.72
CA PRO A 2 10.66 12.89 -21.59
C PRO A 2 9.28 12.25 -21.32
N ALA A 3 8.87 12.36 -20.04
CA ALA A 3 7.78 11.69 -19.35
C ALA A 3 6.40 11.85 -20.01
N LYS A 4 5.62 10.75 -20.01
CA LYS A 4 4.20 10.76 -20.37
C LYS A 4 3.40 11.21 -19.14
N PRO A 5 2.62 12.30 -19.18
CA PRO A 5 1.78 12.68 -18.05
C PRO A 5 0.55 11.78 -18.08
N ALA A 6 0.64 10.62 -17.44
CA ALA A 6 -0.53 9.85 -17.08
C ALA A 6 -1.14 10.55 -15.86
N THR A 7 -2.44 10.86 -15.94
CA THR A 7 -3.37 11.23 -14.85
C THR A 7 -2.83 10.93 -13.45
N PRO A 8 -2.99 11.79 -12.42
CA PRO A 8 -2.63 11.42 -11.05
C PRO A 8 -3.49 10.22 -10.65
N LYS A 9 -2.93 9.05 -10.87
CA LYS A 9 -3.41 7.70 -10.62
C LYS A 9 -2.15 7.09 -10.08
N VAL A 10 -2.14 6.92 -8.76
CA VAL A 10 -1.01 6.41 -7.99
C VAL A 10 -0.21 5.38 -8.79
N SER A 11 1.09 5.65 -8.99
CA SER A 11 1.95 4.75 -9.75
C SER A 11 2.08 3.40 -9.05
N SER A 12 2.42 2.34 -9.80
CA SER A 12 2.65 1.01 -9.22
C SER A 12 3.72 1.04 -8.12
N GLU A 13 4.71 1.92 -8.25
CA GLU A 13 5.75 2.14 -7.24
C GLU A 13 5.20 2.81 -5.98
N GLN A 14 4.36 3.84 -6.12
CA GLN A 14 3.70 4.47 -4.97
C GLN A 14 2.74 3.51 -4.26
N ARG A 15 1.97 2.71 -5.01
CA ARG A 15 1.11 1.65 -4.43
C ARG A 15 1.95 0.71 -3.59
N ARG A 16 3.08 0.23 -4.13
CA ARG A 16 3.98 -0.68 -3.42
C ARG A 16 4.55 -0.03 -2.14
N HIS A 17 4.96 1.23 -2.21
CA HIS A 17 5.43 1.96 -1.04
C HIS A 17 4.35 2.05 0.06
N TYR A 18 3.10 2.35 -0.30
CA TYR A 18 2.01 2.38 0.66
C TYR A 18 1.72 1.02 1.29
N ILE A 19 1.81 -0.06 0.50
CA ILE A 19 1.62 -1.43 1.01
C ILE A 19 2.75 -1.78 1.99
N GLU A 20 4.00 -1.48 1.65
CA GLU A 20 5.16 -1.68 2.53
C GLU A 20 4.99 -0.97 3.87
N VAL A 21 4.62 0.31 3.83
CA VAL A 21 4.40 1.12 5.04
C VAL A 21 3.21 0.60 5.86
N ALA A 22 2.08 0.28 5.22
CA ALA A 22 0.92 -0.27 5.90
C ALA A 22 1.22 -1.64 6.54
N ALA A 23 1.93 -2.52 5.84
CA ALA A 23 2.34 -3.83 6.37
C ALA A 23 3.24 -3.68 7.59
N TYR A 24 4.17 -2.71 7.57
CA TYR A 24 5.01 -2.37 8.72
C TYR A 24 4.15 -1.92 9.93
N PHE A 25 3.20 -1.01 9.74
CA PHE A 25 2.30 -0.56 10.82
C PHE A 25 1.42 -1.69 11.37
N ILE A 26 0.93 -2.58 10.51
CA ILE A 26 0.14 -3.74 10.95
C ILE A 26 1.01 -4.70 11.75
N ALA A 27 2.24 -4.95 11.30
CA ALA A 27 3.19 -5.77 12.04
C ALA A 27 3.53 -5.15 13.40
N GLU A 28 3.81 -3.84 13.44
CA GLU A 28 4.08 -3.11 14.68
C GLU A 28 2.90 -3.19 15.66
N ARG A 29 1.66 -2.99 15.20
CA ARG A 29 0.45 -3.12 16.02
C ARG A 29 0.22 -4.54 16.55
N ASN A 30 0.68 -5.55 15.83
CA ASN A 30 0.61 -6.95 16.24
C ASN A 30 1.87 -7.43 17.00
N GLY A 31 2.79 -6.53 17.33
CA GLY A 31 4.03 -6.88 18.04
C GLY A 31 5.01 -7.71 17.20
N PHE A 32 4.98 -7.54 15.87
CA PHE A 32 5.80 -8.26 14.89
C PHE A 32 5.66 -9.78 14.99
N ALA A 33 4.41 -10.26 15.10
CA ALA A 33 4.10 -11.68 15.10
C ALA A 33 4.67 -12.38 13.84
N PRO A 34 5.64 -13.30 13.99
CA PRO A 34 6.37 -13.88 12.85
C PRO A 34 5.49 -14.77 11.97
N ASP A 35 4.49 -15.41 12.56
CA ASP A 35 3.53 -16.28 11.84
C ASP A 35 2.50 -15.48 11.01
N SER A 36 2.36 -14.18 11.29
CA SER A 36 1.34 -13.32 10.68
C SER A 36 1.91 -12.33 9.67
N VAL A 37 3.21 -12.39 9.37
CA VAL A 37 3.86 -11.44 8.44
C VAL A 37 3.14 -11.43 7.09
N LEU A 38 2.91 -12.60 6.49
CA LEU A 38 2.16 -12.70 5.22
C LEU A 38 0.74 -12.14 5.33
N ASP A 39 0.06 -12.39 6.45
CA ASP A 39 -1.29 -11.87 6.69
C ASP A 39 -1.30 -10.33 6.78
N HIS A 40 -0.28 -9.74 7.40
CA HIS A 40 -0.08 -8.29 7.47
C HIS A 40 0.11 -7.68 6.08
N TRP A 41 0.86 -8.35 5.21
CA TRP A 41 1.02 -7.93 3.81
C TRP A 41 -0.28 -8.00 3.02
N VAL A 42 -1.05 -9.08 3.17
CA VAL A 42 -2.36 -9.24 2.50
C VAL A 42 -3.35 -8.19 2.97
N GLN A 43 -3.42 -7.94 4.29
CA GLN A 43 -4.28 -6.89 4.86
C GLN A 43 -3.87 -5.49 4.37
N ALA A 44 -2.56 -5.20 4.32
CA ALA A 44 -2.04 -3.94 3.80
C ALA A 44 -2.41 -3.75 2.33
N GLU A 45 -2.23 -4.78 1.50
CA GLU A 45 -2.59 -4.69 0.08
C GLU A 45 -4.09 -4.43 -0.12
N ALA A 46 -4.96 -5.13 0.60
CA ALA A 46 -6.39 -4.93 0.52
C ALA A 46 -6.82 -3.52 0.96
N GLU A 47 -6.18 -2.97 1.99
CA GLU A 47 -6.46 -1.62 2.48
C GLU A 47 -6.02 -0.55 1.47
N ILE A 48 -4.79 -0.64 0.96
CA ILE A 48 -4.29 0.30 -0.05
C ILE A 48 -5.13 0.23 -1.33
N ASP A 49 -5.48 -0.98 -1.78
CA ASP A 49 -6.34 -1.17 -2.94
C ASP A 49 -7.73 -0.55 -2.75
N ARG A 50 -8.32 -0.69 -1.56
CA ARG A 50 -9.58 -0.02 -1.20
C ARG A 50 -9.43 1.50 -1.24
N LEU A 51 -8.41 2.05 -0.61
CA LEU A 51 -8.17 3.50 -0.57
C LEU A 51 -7.90 4.09 -1.96
N LEU A 52 -7.24 3.32 -2.84
CA LEU A 52 -7.05 3.67 -4.25
C LEU A 52 -8.37 3.67 -5.02
N ARG A 53 -9.21 2.65 -4.83
CA ARG A 53 -10.56 2.59 -5.42
C ARG A 53 -11.47 3.72 -4.94
N GLU A 54 -11.34 4.11 -3.67
CA GLU A 54 -12.07 5.24 -3.07
C GLU A 54 -11.49 6.60 -3.48
N GLY A 55 -10.35 6.64 -4.20
CA GLY A 55 -9.70 7.88 -4.61
C GLY A 55 -9.03 8.66 -3.47
N LYS A 56 -8.93 8.08 -2.27
CA LYS A 56 -8.35 8.72 -1.07
C LYS A 56 -6.83 8.88 -1.12
N LEU A 57 -6.16 8.11 -1.98
CA LEU A 57 -4.71 8.19 -2.21
C LEU A 57 -4.36 8.96 -3.49
N ASN A 58 -5.34 9.61 -4.13
CA ASN A 58 -5.24 10.17 -5.48
C ASN A 58 -4.93 11.69 -5.52
N THR A 59 -4.06 12.17 -4.61
CA THR A 59 -3.70 13.60 -4.50
C THR A 59 -2.45 13.99 -5.29
#